data_AF-A0A962ATQ5-F1
#
_entry.id   AF-A0A962ATQ5-F1
#
_cell.length_a   1.000
_cell.length_b   1.000
_cell.length_c   1.000
_cell.angle_alpha   90.00
_cell.angle_beta   90.00
_cell.angle_gamma   90.00
#
_symmetry.space_group_name_H-M   'P 1'
#
loop_
_entity.id
_entity.type
_entity.pdbx_description
1 polymer ?
#
loop_
_entity_poly.entity_id
_entity_poly.type
_entity_poly.pdbx_seq_one_letter_code
_entity_poly.pdbx_strand_id
1 'polypeptide(L)'
;MGPGAWGVALAAIAFLFSAFQIFTAVYSILPSEVVRAIHVGFLMLIAFALVANHRSKSTAGRILGWTLGVIGMGVNLYHWVFYVDLIQRAGDLTELDLWVGIVFIALVFYAGYRLLGLALPLVTGLFVAYCLWGHLLPAPFDHRPFDLHQVVDQMAFGTEGIYSTPIAVSATYIYLFILFGAFLERAGMIGLFNDVAMGAVGHSRGGPAKVAVVSSAFMGTISGSGIANVVTVGQFTIPLMKRFGYKSAFAGGVEATASMGGQIM
;
A
#
# COMPACT_ATOMS: atom_id res chain seq x y z
N MET A 1 -7.10 12.32 -7.74
CA MET A 1 -7.07 13.38 -6.72
C MET A 1 -8.43 14.07 -6.76
N GLY A 2 -9.14 14.21 -5.64
CA GLY A 2 -10.52 14.74 -5.64
C GLY A 2 -10.64 16.20 -6.15
N PRO A 3 -11.86 16.74 -6.28
CA PRO A 3 -12.07 18.08 -6.80
C PRO A 3 -11.57 19.19 -5.85
N GLY A 4 -10.98 20.24 -6.42
CA GLY A 4 -10.64 21.50 -5.72
C GLY A 4 -9.53 21.38 -4.68
N ALA A 5 -9.67 22.15 -3.58
CA ALA A 5 -8.66 22.25 -2.51
C ALA A 5 -8.29 20.89 -1.88
N TRP A 6 -9.23 19.94 -1.82
CA TRP A 6 -9.00 18.59 -1.29
C TRP A 6 -8.00 17.78 -2.13
N GLY A 7 -7.99 17.99 -3.44
CA GLY A 7 -7.02 17.37 -4.35
C GLY A 7 -5.62 17.95 -4.14
N VAL A 8 -5.52 19.26 -4.00
CA VAL A 8 -4.26 19.99 -3.74
C VAL A 8 -3.66 19.58 -2.38
N ALA A 9 -4.48 19.53 -1.33
CA ALA A 9 -4.04 19.09 -0.01
C ALA A 9 -3.48 17.66 -0.04
N LEU A 10 -4.18 16.74 -0.71
CA LEU A 10 -3.70 15.36 -0.87
C LEU A 10 -2.39 15.29 -1.66
N ALA A 11 -2.24 16.08 -2.71
CA ALA A 11 -1.00 16.15 -3.49
C ALA A 11 0.17 16.67 -2.65
N ALA A 12 -0.05 17.72 -1.85
CA ALA A 12 0.95 18.26 -0.94
C ALA A 12 1.38 17.22 0.12
N ILE A 13 0.44 16.49 0.70
CA ILE A 13 0.74 15.41 1.66
C ILE A 13 1.51 14.27 0.99
N ALA A 14 1.11 13.85 -0.21
CA ALA A 14 1.84 12.82 -0.96
C ALA A 14 3.27 13.27 -1.27
N PHE A 15 3.46 14.53 -1.65
CA PHE A 15 4.78 15.11 -1.86
C PHE A 15 5.62 15.11 -0.57
N LEU A 16 5.05 15.54 0.56
CA LEU A 16 5.72 15.50 1.86
C LEU A 16 6.10 14.08 2.27
N PHE A 17 5.22 13.10 2.03
CA PHE A 17 5.51 11.70 2.29
C PHE A 17 6.66 11.18 1.44
N SER A 18 6.67 11.50 0.14
CA SER A 18 7.76 11.12 -0.76
C SER A 18 9.08 11.78 -0.35
N ALA A 19 9.06 13.07 -0.01
CA ALA A 19 10.23 13.79 0.47
C ALA A 19 10.78 13.18 1.77
N PHE A 20 9.91 12.84 2.73
CA PHE A 20 10.27 12.16 3.97
C PHE A 20 10.96 10.82 3.67
N GLN A 21 10.36 9.98 2.82
CA GLN A 21 10.87 8.65 2.51
C GLN A 21 12.21 8.68 1.78
N ILE A 22 12.39 9.61 0.84
CA ILE A 22 13.68 9.83 0.18
C ILE A 22 14.72 10.31 1.19
N PHE A 23 14.36 11.27 2.05
CA PHE A 23 15.27 11.80 3.07
C PHE A 23 15.74 10.71 4.03
N THR A 24 14.83 9.90 4.56
CA THR A 24 15.17 8.79 5.46
C THR A 24 16.01 7.73 4.77
N ALA A 25 15.75 7.45 3.48
CA ALA A 25 16.54 6.50 2.70
C ALA A 25 17.98 6.97 2.47
N VAL A 26 18.19 8.27 2.24
CA VAL A 26 19.51 8.84 1.99
C VAL A 26 20.32 9.00 3.27
N TYR A 27 19.72 9.54 4.33
CA TYR A 27 20.47 9.97 5.51
C TYR A 27 20.38 9.02 6.70
N SER A 28 19.38 8.13 6.77
CA SER A 28 19.22 7.11 7.83
C SER A 28 19.41 7.63 9.27
N ILE A 29 18.94 8.86 9.57
CA ILE A 29 19.18 9.53 10.86
C ILE A 29 18.21 9.05 11.95
N LEU A 30 17.02 8.61 11.56
CA LEU A 30 15.95 8.25 12.49
C LEU A 30 15.97 6.75 12.83
N PRO A 31 15.61 6.37 14.07
CA PRO A 31 15.40 4.97 14.44
C PRO A 31 14.37 4.28 13.53
N SER A 32 14.57 2.99 13.25
CA SER A 32 13.73 2.27 12.29
C SER A 32 12.24 2.24 12.70
N GLU A 33 11.94 2.18 14.00
CA GLU A 33 10.57 2.20 14.52
C GLU A 33 9.88 3.55 14.26
N VAL A 34 10.60 4.66 14.45
CA VAL A 34 10.12 6.01 14.14
C VAL A 34 9.81 6.15 12.65
N VAL A 35 10.68 5.64 11.77
CA VAL A 35 10.44 5.65 10.32
C VAL A 35 9.20 4.84 9.96
N ARG A 36 9.02 3.65 10.55
CA ARG A 36 7.83 2.80 10.34
C ARG A 36 6.55 3.49 10.80
N ALA A 37 6.57 4.11 11.98
CA ALA A 37 5.44 4.85 12.52
C ALA A 37 5.03 6.00 11.60
N ILE A 38 5.97 6.87 11.23
CA ILE A 38 5.67 8.00 10.33
C ILE A 38 5.20 7.50 8.96
N HIS A 39 5.80 6.43 8.42
CA HIS A 39 5.38 5.80 7.18
C HIS A 39 3.92 5.34 7.23
N VAL A 40 3.52 4.61 8.27
CA VAL A 40 2.12 4.18 8.46
C VAL A 40 1.21 5.38 8.69
N GLY A 41 1.64 6.39 9.44
CA GLY A 41 0.88 7.63 9.64
C GLY A 41 0.54 8.35 8.34
N PHE A 42 1.51 8.50 7.43
CA PHE A 42 1.26 9.04 6.09
C PHE A 42 0.35 8.14 5.25
N LEU A 43 0.55 6.82 5.29
CA LEU A 43 -0.32 5.88 4.57
C LEU A 43 -1.77 5.97 5.05
N MET A 44 -2.01 6.08 6.36
CA MET A 44 -3.35 6.24 6.94
C MET A 44 -4.00 7.55 6.49
N LEU A 45 -3.25 8.65 6.55
CA LEU A 45 -3.72 9.96 6.10
C LEU A 45 -4.10 9.94 4.62
N ILE A 46 -3.22 9.41 3.77
CA ILE A 46 -3.45 9.31 2.32
C ILE A 46 -4.60 8.34 2.01
N ALA A 47 -4.65 7.18 2.66
CA ALA A 47 -5.70 6.18 2.46
C ALA A 47 -7.09 6.74 2.76
N PHE A 48 -7.28 7.33 3.93
CA PHE A 48 -8.58 7.89 4.30
C PHE A 48 -8.93 9.12 3.47
N ALA A 49 -7.97 9.99 3.16
CA ALA A 49 -8.17 11.13 2.26
C ALA A 49 -8.55 10.68 0.84
N LEU A 50 -7.93 9.60 0.31
CA LEU A 50 -8.28 9.02 -0.98
C LEU A 50 -9.70 8.46 -0.98
N VAL A 51 -10.07 7.69 0.04
CA VAL A 51 -11.41 7.12 0.19
C VAL A 51 -12.45 8.23 0.34
N ALA A 52 -12.17 9.26 1.15
CA ALA A 52 -13.01 10.44 1.30
C ALA A 52 -13.25 11.12 -0.05
N ASN A 53 -12.17 11.43 -0.77
CA ASN A 53 -12.22 12.21 -2.00
C ASN A 53 -12.89 11.47 -3.17
N HIS A 54 -12.75 10.14 -3.26
CA HIS A 54 -13.26 9.36 -4.39
C HIS A 54 -14.58 8.66 -4.12
N ARG A 55 -14.89 8.28 -2.88
CA ARG A 55 -16.11 7.52 -2.53
C ARG A 55 -17.18 8.37 -1.85
N SER A 56 -16.84 9.48 -1.19
CA SER A 56 -17.83 10.31 -0.51
C SER A 56 -18.49 11.30 -1.47
N LYS A 57 -19.83 11.27 -1.49
CA LYS A 57 -20.68 12.21 -2.24
C LYS A 57 -21.03 13.47 -1.43
N SER A 58 -20.86 13.46 -0.12
CA SER A 58 -21.18 14.58 0.77
C SER A 58 -19.94 15.23 1.36
N THR A 59 -20.01 16.55 1.61
CA THR A 59 -18.94 17.29 2.29
C THR A 59 -18.67 16.75 3.69
N ALA A 60 -19.73 16.41 4.44
CA ALA A 60 -19.59 15.81 5.77
C ALA A 60 -18.83 14.47 5.74
N GLY A 61 -19.12 13.58 4.77
CA GLY A 61 -18.39 12.33 4.64
C GLY A 61 -16.93 12.52 4.20
N ARG A 62 -16.64 13.60 3.45
CA ARG A 62 -15.25 13.96 3.14
C ARG A 62 -14.51 14.43 4.38
N ILE A 63 -15.10 15.36 5.14
CA ILE A 63 -14.53 15.86 6.40
C ILE A 63 -14.25 14.69 7.34
N LEU A 64 -15.22 13.78 7.52
CA LEU A 64 -15.04 12.61 8.37
C LEU A 64 -13.83 11.77 7.95
N GLY A 65 -13.69 11.44 6.67
CA GLY A 65 -12.55 10.65 6.21
C GLY A 65 -11.22 11.39 6.38
N TRP A 66 -11.17 12.70 6.13
CA TRP A 66 -9.99 13.51 6.42
C TRP A 66 -9.66 13.54 7.91
N THR A 67 -10.65 13.68 8.78
CA THR A 67 -10.48 13.62 10.24
C THR A 67 -9.92 12.27 10.68
N LEU A 68 -10.44 11.15 10.17
CA LEU A 68 -9.90 9.82 10.46
C LEU A 68 -8.45 9.67 9.98
N GLY A 69 -8.11 10.25 8.82
CA GLY A 69 -6.74 10.32 8.33
C GLY A 69 -5.82 11.12 9.25
N VAL A 70 -6.27 12.28 9.73
CA VAL A 70 -5.50 13.12 10.67
C VAL A 70 -5.34 12.44 12.02
N ILE A 71 -6.36 11.77 12.55
CA ILE A 71 -6.23 10.97 13.78
C ILE A 71 -5.25 9.82 13.55
N GLY A 72 -5.33 9.13 12.40
CA GLY A 72 -4.38 8.08 12.01
C GLY A 72 -2.93 8.58 11.98
N MET A 73 -2.67 9.75 11.41
CA MET A 73 -1.36 10.39 11.50
C MET A 73 -0.99 10.74 12.94
N GLY A 74 -1.94 11.29 13.72
CA GLY A 74 -1.73 11.70 15.11
C GLY A 74 -1.29 10.56 16.03
N VAL A 75 -1.93 9.39 15.95
CA VAL A 75 -1.54 8.21 16.76
C VAL A 75 -0.15 7.68 16.38
N ASN A 76 0.26 7.83 15.12
CA ASN A 76 1.59 7.45 14.66
C ASN A 76 2.66 8.50 15.06
N LEU A 77 2.30 9.79 15.05
CA LEU A 77 3.14 10.86 15.58
C LEU A 77 3.33 10.73 17.09
N TYR A 78 2.32 10.27 17.83
CA TYR A 78 2.45 9.94 19.25
C TYR A 78 3.59 8.94 19.49
N HIS A 79 3.66 7.89 18.67
CA HIS A 79 4.74 6.89 18.75
C HIS A 79 6.12 7.52 18.55
N TRP A 80 6.26 8.50 17.63
CA TRP A 80 7.53 9.22 17.47
C TRP A 80 7.83 10.12 18.68
N VAL A 81 6.88 10.96 19.09
CA VAL A 81 7.09 11.93 20.18
C VAL A 81 7.46 11.23 21.48
N PHE A 82 6.81 10.11 21.80
CA PHE A 82 7.03 9.34 23.03
C PHE A 82 7.92 8.11 22.81
N TYR A 83 8.67 8.04 21.71
CA TYR A 83 9.46 6.87 21.31
C TYR A 83 10.35 6.33 22.45
N VAL A 84 11.13 7.20 23.07
CA VAL A 84 12.06 6.82 24.14
C VAL A 84 11.29 6.32 25.37
N ASP A 85 10.23 7.04 25.75
CA ASP A 85 9.48 6.70 26.95
C ASP A 85 8.67 5.40 26.78
N LEU A 86 8.13 5.14 25.57
CA LEU A 86 7.43 3.91 25.21
C LEU A 86 8.35 2.69 25.31
N ILE A 87 9.60 2.81 24.88
CA ILE A 87 10.61 1.75 25.04
C ILE A 87 10.91 1.51 26.53
N GLN A 88 11.07 2.58 27.30
CA GLN A 88 11.43 2.47 28.72
C GLN A 88 10.33 1.84 29.57
N ARG A 89 9.06 2.02 29.18
CA ARG A 89 7.88 1.43 29.85
C ARG A 89 7.27 0.26 29.09
N ALA A 90 8.03 -0.43 28.23
CA ALA A 90 7.54 -1.59 27.50
C ALA A 90 6.94 -2.63 28.49
N GLY A 91 5.72 -3.08 28.22
CA GLY A 91 4.94 -3.93 29.14
C GLY A 91 4.21 -3.22 30.29
N ASP A 92 4.39 -1.91 30.48
CA ASP A 92 3.74 -1.07 31.50
C ASP A 92 3.12 0.19 30.87
N LEU A 93 2.10 -0.04 30.04
CA LEU A 93 1.40 1.03 29.32
C LEU A 93 0.65 1.95 30.28
N THR A 94 0.80 3.26 30.09
CA THR A 94 -0.09 4.23 30.73
C THR A 94 -1.50 4.14 30.14
N GLU A 95 -2.50 4.66 30.85
CA GLU A 95 -3.88 4.77 30.34
C GLU A 95 -3.95 5.48 28.99
N LEU A 96 -3.12 6.50 28.78
CA LEU A 96 -3.08 7.22 27.50
C LEU A 96 -2.53 6.33 26.38
N ASP A 97 -1.46 5.58 26.63
CA ASP A 97 -0.88 4.67 25.64
C ASP A 97 -1.89 3.59 25.25
N LEU A 98 -2.61 3.04 26.23
CA LEU A 98 -3.65 2.04 26.00
C LEU A 98 -4.72 2.57 25.03
N TRP A 99 -5.28 3.76 25.29
CA TRP A 99 -6.29 4.36 24.42
C TRP A 99 -5.76 4.70 23.04
N VAL A 100 -4.54 5.25 22.94
CA VAL A 100 -3.88 5.53 21.65
C VAL A 100 -3.69 4.24 20.86
N GLY A 101 -3.24 3.16 21.50
CA GLY A 101 -3.05 1.86 20.87
C GLY A 101 -4.37 1.23 20.40
N ILE A 102 -5.42 1.29 21.21
CA ILE A 102 -6.77 0.81 20.82
C ILE A 102 -7.29 1.58 19.60
N VAL A 103 -7.18 2.92 19.61
CA VAL A 103 -7.59 3.76 18.47
C VAL A 103 -6.77 3.41 17.24
N PHE A 104 -5.46 3.21 17.37
CA PHE A 104 -4.61 2.84 16.25
C PHE A 104 -5.03 1.50 15.63
N ILE A 105 -5.21 0.46 16.45
CA ILE A 105 -5.68 -0.86 16.01
C ILE A 105 -7.04 -0.72 15.31
N ALA A 106 -8.00 -0.03 15.93
CA ALA A 106 -9.33 0.16 15.35
C ALA A 106 -9.29 0.90 13.99
N LEU A 107 -8.44 1.92 13.88
CA LEU A 107 -8.24 2.65 12.62
C LEU A 107 -7.63 1.76 11.54
N VAL A 108 -6.65 0.92 11.87
CA VAL A 108 -6.05 -0.02 10.91
C VAL A 108 -7.08 -1.03 10.41
N PHE A 109 -7.91 -1.59 11.29
CA PHE A 109 -9.03 -2.44 10.92
C PHE A 109 -10.02 -1.73 10.00
N TYR A 110 -10.38 -0.49 10.35
CA TYR A 110 -11.31 0.32 9.56
C TYR A 110 -10.72 0.69 8.20
N ALA A 111 -9.43 1.04 8.13
CA ALA A 111 -8.72 1.28 6.87
C ALA A 111 -8.71 0.03 5.99
N GLY A 112 -8.39 -1.14 6.58
CA GLY A 112 -8.44 -2.44 5.90
C GLY A 112 -9.82 -2.74 5.33
N TYR A 113 -10.88 -2.53 6.12
CA TYR A 113 -12.26 -2.69 5.65
C TYR A 113 -12.59 -1.77 4.47
N ARG A 114 -12.22 -0.48 4.57
CA ARG A 114 -12.55 0.51 3.54
C ARG A 114 -11.79 0.29 2.24
N LEU A 115 -10.54 -0.18 2.30
CA LEU A 115 -9.67 -0.38 1.14
C LEU A 115 -9.83 -1.76 0.51
N LEU A 116 -9.81 -2.82 1.34
CA LEU A 116 -9.69 -4.22 0.90
C LEU A 116 -10.98 -5.04 1.08
N GLY A 117 -12.00 -4.46 1.72
CA GLY A 117 -13.28 -5.14 1.98
C GLY A 117 -13.28 -5.94 3.28
N LEU A 118 -14.35 -6.70 3.52
CA LEU A 118 -14.60 -7.36 4.80
C LEU A 118 -13.69 -8.56 5.09
N ALA A 119 -13.16 -9.22 4.07
CA ALA A 119 -12.44 -10.49 4.25
C ALA A 119 -11.22 -10.34 5.18
N LEU A 120 -10.35 -9.35 4.94
CA LEU A 120 -9.12 -9.18 5.72
C LEU A 120 -9.37 -8.75 7.18
N PRO A 121 -10.23 -7.74 7.47
CA PRO A 121 -10.61 -7.41 8.85
C PRO A 121 -11.26 -8.57 9.59
N LEU A 122 -12.06 -9.41 8.93
CA LEU A 122 -12.68 -10.55 9.60
C LEU A 122 -11.64 -11.60 10.00
N VAL A 123 -10.73 -11.96 9.09
CA VAL A 123 -9.68 -12.93 9.38
C VAL A 123 -8.74 -12.42 10.46
N THR A 124 -8.25 -11.19 10.33
CA THR A 124 -7.36 -10.59 11.35
C THR A 124 -8.08 -10.38 12.67
N GLY A 125 -9.35 -10.00 12.65
CA GLY A 125 -10.19 -9.83 13.84
C GLY A 125 -10.42 -11.13 14.59
N LEU A 126 -10.54 -12.25 13.88
CA LEU A 126 -10.59 -13.58 14.48
C LEU A 126 -9.31 -13.90 15.25
N PHE A 127 -8.14 -13.57 14.71
CA PHE A 127 -6.86 -13.80 15.41
C PHE A 127 -6.67 -12.86 16.60
N VAL A 128 -7.09 -11.60 16.51
CA VAL A 128 -7.09 -10.69 17.66
C VAL A 128 -8.04 -11.19 18.75
N ALA A 129 -9.23 -11.69 18.37
CA ALA A 129 -10.16 -12.32 19.30
C ALA A 129 -9.56 -13.60 19.92
N TYR A 130 -8.82 -14.39 19.15
CA TYR A 130 -8.08 -15.53 19.67
C TYR A 130 -7.03 -15.08 20.69
N CYS A 131 -6.28 -14.01 20.46
CA CYS A 131 -5.36 -13.50 21.49
C CYS A 131 -6.05 -13.11 22.80
N LEU A 132 -7.25 -12.51 22.73
CA LEU A 132 -7.98 -12.07 23.93
C LEU A 132 -8.67 -13.24 24.66
N TRP A 133 -9.26 -14.18 23.92
CA TRP A 133 -10.16 -15.20 24.49
C TRP A 133 -9.73 -16.64 24.23
N GLY A 134 -8.62 -16.90 23.57
CA GLY A 134 -8.15 -18.25 23.27
C GLY A 134 -7.79 -19.05 24.53
N HIS A 135 -7.50 -18.40 25.65
CA HIS A 135 -7.33 -19.04 26.96
C HIS A 135 -8.59 -19.77 27.48
N LEU A 136 -9.76 -19.51 26.88
CA LEU A 136 -11.02 -20.18 27.22
C LEU A 136 -11.29 -21.42 26.34
N LEU A 137 -10.48 -21.66 25.30
CA LEU A 137 -10.63 -22.81 24.42
C LEU A 137 -10.12 -24.09 25.09
N PRO A 138 -10.53 -25.28 24.62
CA PRO A 138 -9.95 -26.54 25.07
C PRO A 138 -8.58 -26.79 24.41
N ALA A 139 -7.75 -27.57 25.10
CA ALA A 139 -6.49 -28.07 24.54
C ALA A 139 -6.74 -28.82 23.22
N PRO A 140 -5.87 -28.63 22.18
CA PRO A 140 -4.56 -27.96 22.21
C PRO A 140 -4.58 -26.47 21.79
N PHE A 141 -5.76 -25.86 21.70
CA PHE A 141 -5.92 -24.48 21.22
C PHE A 141 -5.97 -23.45 22.36
N ASP A 142 -5.82 -23.89 23.60
CA ASP A 142 -5.73 -23.01 24.76
C ASP A 142 -4.35 -22.35 24.85
N HIS A 143 -4.31 -21.18 25.47
CA HIS A 143 -3.06 -20.50 25.81
C HIS A 143 -3.20 -19.80 27.15
N ARG A 144 -2.08 -19.31 27.72
CA ARG A 144 -2.13 -18.52 28.96
C ARG A 144 -2.97 -17.25 28.75
N PRO A 145 -3.75 -16.79 29.73
CA PRO A 145 -4.47 -15.53 29.61
C PRO A 145 -3.50 -14.37 29.38
N PHE A 146 -3.85 -13.49 28.44
CA PHE A 146 -3.15 -12.24 28.18
C PHE A 146 -4.00 -11.08 28.67
N ASP A 147 -3.37 -10.10 29.32
CA ASP A 147 -4.06 -8.87 29.68
C ASP A 147 -4.22 -7.95 28.45
N LEU A 148 -5.24 -7.10 28.47
CA LEU A 148 -5.49 -6.15 27.39
C LEU A 148 -4.30 -5.23 27.16
N HIS A 149 -3.63 -4.77 28.23
CA HIS A 149 -2.42 -3.96 28.10
C HIS A 149 -1.33 -4.70 27.32
N GLN A 150 -1.13 -5.99 27.58
CA GLN A 150 -0.13 -6.80 26.87
C GLN A 150 -0.45 -6.96 25.39
N VAL A 151 -1.73 -7.20 25.06
CA VAL A 151 -2.15 -7.34 23.66
C VAL A 151 -1.99 -6.01 22.91
N VAL A 152 -2.41 -4.91 23.52
CA VAL A 152 -2.29 -3.57 22.90
C VAL A 152 -0.83 -3.16 22.77
N ASP A 153 0.00 -3.38 23.78
CA ASP A 153 1.44 -3.09 23.75
C ASP A 153 2.11 -3.81 22.57
N GLN A 154 1.90 -5.12 22.48
CA GLN A 154 2.47 -5.94 21.40
C GLN A 154 1.97 -5.54 20.01
N MET A 155 0.68 -5.22 19.87
CA MET A 155 0.07 -4.90 18.57
C MET A 155 0.40 -3.49 18.08
N ALA A 156 0.35 -2.49 18.98
CA ALA A 156 0.41 -1.08 18.63
C ALA A 156 1.79 -0.45 18.83
N PHE A 157 2.64 -0.99 19.71
CA PHE A 157 3.94 -0.41 20.05
C PHE A 157 5.10 -1.39 19.87
N GLY A 158 4.85 -2.70 19.90
CA GLY A 158 5.84 -3.74 19.69
C GLY A 158 6.27 -3.94 18.22
N THR A 159 7.35 -4.71 18.05
CA THR A 159 7.95 -5.01 16.73
C THR A 159 7.36 -6.23 16.03
N GLU A 160 6.50 -7.02 16.70
CA GLU A 160 5.82 -8.18 16.08
C GLU A 160 4.34 -7.90 15.77
N GLY A 161 3.87 -6.69 16.10
CA GLY A 161 2.52 -6.23 15.81
C GLY A 161 2.43 -5.53 14.45
N ILE A 162 1.75 -4.39 14.45
CA ILE A 162 1.50 -3.61 13.23
C ILE A 162 2.81 -3.10 12.61
N TYR A 163 3.80 -2.70 13.41
CA TYR A 163 5.10 -2.19 12.93
C TYR A 163 6.15 -3.27 12.63
N SER A 164 5.70 -4.49 12.38
CA SER A 164 6.57 -5.63 12.10
C SER A 164 7.26 -5.59 10.74
N THR A 165 8.01 -6.65 10.44
CA THR A 165 8.83 -6.81 9.23
C THR A 165 8.14 -6.38 7.92
N PRO A 166 6.85 -6.66 7.66
CA PRO A 166 6.19 -6.20 6.43
C PRO A 166 6.16 -4.67 6.31
N ILE A 167 5.89 -3.94 7.40
CA ILE A 167 5.93 -2.47 7.40
C ILE A 167 7.36 -1.97 7.29
N ALA A 168 8.32 -2.65 7.91
CA ALA A 168 9.75 -2.33 7.74
C ALA A 168 10.15 -2.38 6.26
N VAL A 169 9.87 -3.51 5.58
CA VAL A 169 10.16 -3.72 4.16
C VAL A 169 9.39 -2.74 3.28
N SER A 170 8.14 -2.41 3.66
CA SER A 170 7.33 -1.40 2.99
C SER A 170 8.00 -0.03 3.01
N ALA A 171 8.43 0.41 4.20
CA ALA A 171 9.00 1.73 4.41
C ALA A 171 10.37 1.89 3.75
N THR A 172 11.21 0.85 3.76
CA THR A 172 12.60 0.92 3.30
C THR A 172 12.78 0.61 1.82
N TYR A 173 12.02 -0.33 1.26
CA TYR A 173 12.25 -0.84 -0.09
C TYR A 173 11.05 -0.62 -1.01
N ILE A 174 9.89 -1.17 -0.64
CA ILE A 174 8.71 -1.21 -1.54
C ILE A 174 8.28 0.20 -1.92
N TYR A 175 8.24 1.13 -0.96
CA TYR A 175 7.83 2.50 -1.25
C TYR A 175 8.73 3.19 -2.28
N LEU A 176 10.06 3.06 -2.15
CA LEU A 176 11.01 3.68 -3.07
C LEU A 176 10.90 3.08 -4.47
N PHE A 177 10.72 1.76 -4.56
CA PHE A 177 10.48 1.10 -5.84
C PHE A 177 9.19 1.57 -6.51
N ILE A 178 8.08 1.68 -5.76
CA ILE A 178 6.81 2.20 -6.29
C ILE A 178 6.96 3.67 -6.70
N LEU A 179 7.63 4.49 -5.90
CA LEU A 179 7.84 5.92 -6.19
C LEU A 179 8.68 6.10 -7.46
N PHE A 180 9.79 5.37 -7.56
CA PHE A 180 10.65 5.37 -8.75
C PHE A 180 9.91 4.84 -9.97
N GLY A 181 9.13 3.77 -9.82
CA GLY A 181 8.33 3.23 -10.91
C GLY A 181 7.28 4.20 -11.43
N ALA A 182 6.56 4.88 -10.53
CA ALA A 182 5.61 5.93 -10.90
C ALA A 182 6.31 7.14 -11.57
N PHE A 183 7.53 7.48 -11.15
CA PHE A 183 8.34 8.49 -11.82
C PHE A 183 8.74 8.07 -13.24
N LEU A 184 9.26 6.85 -13.41
CA LEU A 184 9.63 6.29 -14.71
C LEU A 184 8.44 6.22 -15.68
N GLU A 185 7.28 5.82 -15.18
CA GLU A 185 6.04 5.80 -15.95
C GLU A 185 5.72 7.19 -16.52
N ARG A 186 5.85 8.24 -15.70
CA ARG A 186 5.65 9.64 -16.09
C ARG A 186 6.78 10.22 -16.93
N ALA A 187 8.00 9.69 -16.82
CA ALA A 187 9.16 10.10 -17.61
C ALA A 187 9.11 9.59 -19.07
N GLY A 188 8.08 8.81 -19.44
CA GLY A 188 7.88 8.33 -20.81
C GLY A 188 8.50 6.96 -21.09
N MET A 189 8.90 6.21 -20.06
CA MET A 189 9.49 4.86 -20.21
C MET A 189 8.55 3.86 -20.90
N ILE A 190 7.22 4.05 -20.79
CA ILE A 190 6.23 3.23 -21.51
C ILE A 190 6.48 3.29 -23.03
N GLY A 191 6.74 4.48 -23.57
CA GLY A 191 7.04 4.67 -25.00
C GLY A 191 8.35 3.99 -25.39
N LEU A 192 9.40 4.23 -24.59
CA LEU A 192 10.71 3.61 -24.81
C LEU A 192 10.62 2.07 -24.86
N PHE A 193 9.92 1.45 -23.92
CA PHE A 193 9.79 -0.02 -23.89
C PHE A 193 9.02 -0.57 -25.07
N ASN A 194 7.97 0.12 -25.50
CA ASN A 194 7.26 -0.24 -26.72
C ASN A 194 8.17 -0.13 -27.96
N ASP A 195 8.95 0.94 -28.08
CA ASP A 195 9.86 1.13 -29.21
C ASP A 195 10.98 0.09 -29.23
N VAL A 196 11.53 -0.26 -28.06
CA VAL A 196 12.54 -1.33 -27.91
C VAL A 196 11.94 -2.68 -28.28
N ALA A 197 10.73 -3.01 -27.79
CA ALA A 197 10.05 -4.26 -28.13
C ALA A 197 9.75 -4.33 -29.64
N MET A 198 9.27 -3.23 -30.24
CA MET A 198 9.04 -3.12 -31.68
C MET A 198 10.32 -3.35 -32.48
N GLY A 199 11.45 -2.73 -32.08
CA GLY A 199 12.75 -2.94 -32.71
C GLY A 199 13.29 -4.36 -32.57
N ALA A 200 13.12 -4.98 -31.39
CA ALA A 200 13.69 -6.29 -31.08
C ALA A 200 12.92 -7.46 -31.71
N VAL A 201 11.58 -7.42 -31.71
CA VAL A 201 10.75 -8.58 -32.11
C VAL A 201 9.64 -8.23 -33.10
N GLY A 202 9.40 -6.95 -33.38
CA GLY A 202 8.31 -6.49 -34.25
C GLY A 202 8.43 -6.96 -35.71
N HIS A 203 9.65 -7.19 -36.20
CA HIS A 203 9.90 -7.71 -37.55
C HIS A 203 9.71 -9.24 -37.67
N SER A 204 9.58 -9.95 -36.55
CA SER A 204 9.48 -11.41 -36.55
C SER A 204 8.06 -11.90 -36.86
N ARG A 205 7.90 -13.17 -37.25
CA ARG A 205 6.57 -13.77 -37.40
C ARG A 205 5.80 -13.67 -36.08
N GLY A 206 4.60 -13.09 -36.16
CA GLY A 206 3.78 -12.78 -35.00
C GLY A 206 4.24 -11.56 -34.21
N GLY A 207 5.04 -10.68 -34.82
CA GLY A 207 5.69 -9.52 -34.21
C GLY A 207 4.80 -8.72 -33.25
N PRO A 208 3.61 -8.24 -33.66
CA PRO A 208 2.72 -7.48 -32.79
C PRO A 208 2.34 -8.17 -31.47
N ALA A 209 2.17 -9.49 -31.48
CA ALA A 209 1.88 -10.26 -30.26
C ALA A 209 3.13 -10.44 -29.39
N LYS A 210 4.30 -10.63 -29.98
CA LYS A 210 5.56 -10.70 -29.22
C LYS A 210 5.93 -9.35 -28.61
N VAL A 211 5.67 -8.26 -29.33
CA VAL A 211 5.79 -6.89 -28.81
C VAL A 211 4.92 -6.74 -27.57
N ALA A 212 3.67 -7.19 -27.63
CA ALA A 212 2.78 -7.15 -26.47
C ALA A 212 3.36 -7.90 -25.26
N VAL A 213 3.93 -9.09 -25.46
CA VAL A 213 4.58 -9.88 -24.39
C VAL A 213 5.82 -9.18 -23.83
N VAL A 214 6.72 -8.70 -24.68
CA VAL A 214 7.98 -8.08 -24.24
C VAL A 214 7.74 -6.73 -23.57
N SER A 215 6.88 -5.88 -24.13
CA SER A 215 6.47 -4.62 -23.52
C SER A 215 5.78 -4.85 -22.18
N SER A 216 4.88 -5.84 -22.09
CA SER A 216 4.22 -6.19 -20.83
C SER A 216 5.20 -6.72 -19.80
N ALA A 217 6.22 -7.47 -20.20
CA ALA A 217 7.27 -7.93 -19.29
C ALA A 217 8.05 -6.75 -18.71
N PHE A 218 8.50 -5.79 -19.55
CA PHE A 218 9.18 -4.59 -19.06
C PHE A 218 8.30 -3.68 -18.20
N MET A 219 7.03 -3.54 -18.55
CA MET A 219 6.09 -2.75 -17.74
C MET A 219 5.72 -3.46 -16.43
N GLY A 220 5.76 -4.79 -16.43
CA GLY A 220 5.54 -5.64 -15.27
C GLY A 220 6.57 -5.40 -14.16
N THR A 221 7.85 -5.31 -14.52
CA THR A 221 8.95 -5.05 -13.57
C THR A 221 8.84 -3.70 -12.86
N ILE A 222 8.15 -2.73 -13.48
CA ILE A 222 7.94 -1.39 -12.92
C ILE A 222 6.65 -1.34 -12.11
N SER A 223 5.54 -1.75 -12.72
CA SER A 223 4.20 -1.52 -12.15
C SER A 223 3.77 -2.58 -11.14
N GLY A 224 4.31 -3.81 -11.24
CA GLY A 224 3.87 -4.98 -10.46
C GLY A 224 2.37 -5.29 -10.60
N SER A 225 1.65 -4.66 -11.52
CA SER A 225 0.19 -4.66 -11.60
C SER A 225 -0.28 -4.99 -13.01
N GLY A 226 -0.94 -6.14 -13.17
CA GLY A 226 -1.42 -6.63 -14.46
C GLY A 226 -2.55 -5.77 -14.99
N ILE A 227 -3.38 -5.21 -14.10
CA ILE A 227 -4.41 -4.24 -14.47
C ILE A 227 -3.79 -2.95 -14.99
N ALA A 228 -2.76 -2.43 -14.30
CA ALA A 228 -2.06 -1.24 -14.77
C ALA A 228 -1.41 -1.49 -16.13
N ASN A 229 -0.79 -2.66 -16.29
CA ASN A 229 -0.13 -3.08 -17.51
C ASN A 229 -1.09 -3.13 -18.71
N VAL A 230 -2.28 -3.73 -18.58
CA VAL A 230 -3.30 -3.73 -19.67
C VAL A 230 -3.73 -2.31 -20.00
N VAL A 231 -3.85 -1.43 -19.00
CA VAL A 231 -4.26 -0.03 -19.21
C VAL A 231 -3.18 0.77 -19.91
N THR A 232 -1.89 0.49 -19.68
CA THR A 232 -0.78 1.24 -20.27
C THR A 232 -0.30 0.63 -21.59
N VAL A 233 0.06 -0.65 -21.60
CA VAL A 233 0.60 -1.38 -22.76
C VAL A 233 -0.53 -1.75 -23.72
N GLY A 234 -1.63 -2.28 -23.20
CA GLY A 234 -2.80 -2.71 -23.98
C GLY A 234 -3.42 -1.61 -24.84
N GLN A 235 -3.33 -0.36 -24.42
CA GLN A 235 -3.77 0.80 -25.22
C GLN A 235 -3.03 0.93 -26.55
N PHE A 236 -1.78 0.47 -26.62
CA PHE A 236 -0.98 0.47 -27.84
C PHE A 236 -1.00 -0.88 -28.56
N THR A 237 -0.84 -1.98 -27.83
CA THR A 237 -0.63 -3.31 -28.40
C THR A 237 -1.91 -3.92 -28.97
N ILE A 238 -3.08 -3.68 -28.36
CA ILE A 238 -4.36 -4.21 -28.87
C ILE A 238 -4.70 -3.57 -30.23
N PRO A 239 -4.67 -2.23 -30.41
CA PRO A 239 -4.87 -1.63 -31.73
C PRO A 239 -3.81 -2.06 -32.75
N LEU A 240 -2.54 -2.19 -32.33
CA LEU A 240 -1.45 -2.65 -33.19
C LEU A 240 -1.72 -4.06 -33.73
N MET A 241 -2.03 -5.03 -32.86
CA MET A 241 -2.36 -6.40 -33.26
C MET A 241 -3.55 -6.43 -34.22
N LYS A 242 -4.61 -5.66 -33.94
CA LYS A 242 -5.80 -5.58 -34.81
C LYS A 242 -5.46 -5.03 -36.20
N ARG A 243 -4.61 -4.01 -36.30
CA ARG A 243 -4.14 -3.45 -37.58
C ARG A 243 -3.37 -4.48 -38.42
N PHE A 244 -2.68 -5.42 -37.77
CA PHE A 244 -1.98 -6.53 -38.40
C PHE A 244 -2.86 -7.78 -38.62
N GLY A 245 -4.19 -7.65 -38.51
CA GLY A 245 -5.14 -8.71 -38.88
C GLY A 245 -5.51 -9.68 -37.77
N TYR A 246 -5.11 -9.43 -36.52
CA TYR A 246 -5.48 -10.29 -35.39
C TYR A 246 -6.96 -10.08 -35.04
N LYS A 247 -7.66 -11.18 -34.76
CA LYS A 247 -9.05 -11.10 -34.25
C LYS A 247 -9.05 -10.35 -32.91
N SER A 248 -10.03 -9.46 -32.70
CA SER A 248 -10.14 -8.65 -31.48
C SER A 248 -10.09 -9.50 -30.20
N ALA A 249 -10.77 -10.65 -30.18
CA ALA A 249 -10.77 -11.56 -29.04
C ALA A 249 -9.38 -12.16 -28.76
N PHE A 250 -8.63 -12.50 -29.82
CA PHE A 250 -7.28 -13.03 -29.68
C PHE A 250 -6.30 -11.95 -29.22
N ALA A 251 -6.38 -10.73 -29.76
CA ALA A 251 -5.57 -9.59 -29.32
C ALA A 251 -5.80 -9.27 -27.83
N GLY A 252 -7.06 -9.27 -27.38
CA GLY A 252 -7.39 -9.09 -25.97
C GLY A 252 -6.88 -10.23 -25.08
N GLY A 253 -6.97 -11.47 -25.55
CA GLY A 253 -6.43 -12.63 -24.82
C GLY A 253 -4.90 -12.60 -24.69
N VAL A 254 -4.19 -12.25 -25.76
CA VAL A 254 -2.73 -12.10 -25.74
C VAL A 254 -2.32 -11.02 -24.74
N GLU A 255 -2.94 -9.84 -24.81
CA GLU A 255 -2.63 -8.74 -23.90
C GLU A 255 -2.94 -9.08 -22.43
N ALA A 256 -4.11 -9.67 -22.16
CA ALA A 256 -4.49 -10.08 -20.81
C ALA A 256 -3.50 -11.10 -20.22
N THR A 257 -3.06 -12.06 -21.04
CA THR A 257 -2.10 -13.08 -20.63
C THR A 257 -0.71 -12.48 -20.42
N ALA A 258 -0.26 -11.64 -21.35
CA ALA A 258 1.04 -10.96 -21.29
C ALA A 258 1.12 -10.03 -20.07
N SER A 259 0.07 -9.27 -19.79
CA SER A 259 0.02 -8.34 -18.66
C SER A 259 0.01 -9.05 -17.31
N MET A 260 -0.72 -10.15 -17.17
CA MET A 260 -0.69 -10.97 -15.94
C MET A 260 0.65 -11.69 -15.78
N GLY A 261 1.20 -12.24 -16.87
CA GLY A 261 2.53 -12.87 -16.87
C GLY A 261 3.65 -11.88 -16.55
N GLY A 262 3.53 -10.63 -17.01
CA GLY A 262 4.49 -9.57 -16.73
C GLY A 262 4.62 -9.25 -15.24
N GLN A 263 3.58 -9.46 -14.42
CA GLN A 263 3.68 -9.25 -12.96
C GLN A 263 4.61 -10.23 -12.25
N ILE A 264 4.94 -11.37 -12.88
CA ILE A 264 5.80 -12.41 -12.29
C ILE A 264 7.29 -12.12 -12.59
N MET A 265 7.57 -11.26 -13.56
CA MET A 265 8.92 -10.86 -13.98
C MET A 265 9.46 -9.73 -13.12
#